data_AF-A0A1H8DRB2-F1
#
_entry.id   AF-A0A1H8DRB2-F1
#
_cell.length_a   1.000
_cell.length_b   1.000
_cell.length_c   1.000
_cell.angle_alpha   90.00
_cell.angle_beta   90.00
_cell.angle_gamma   90.00
#
_symmetry.space_group_name_H-M   'P 1'
#
loop_
_entity.id
_entity.type
_entity.pdbx_description
1 polymer ?
#
loop_
_entity_poly.entity_id
_entity_poly.type
_entity_poly.pdbx_seq_one_letter_code
_entity_poly.pdbx_strand_id
1 'polypeptide(L)'
;MPYCKVNIVYAANFDTYGDDEGEQAGETYLSGWGYAQEVGTKIQFGKKWYIRMGYNFFSPRLKVRNHEFQVDLGAGLEEKRAKTFTLSSASISVGFYLNFL
;
A
#
# COMPACT_ATOMS: atom_id res chain seq x y z
N MET A 1 -26.81 -8.43 -8.01
CA MET A 1 -26.74 -7.85 -6.65
C MET A 1 -25.62 -6.82 -6.61
N PRO A 2 -25.95 -5.53 -6.45
CA PRO A 2 -24.94 -4.50 -6.22
C PRO A 2 -24.32 -4.66 -4.83
N TYR A 3 -23.06 -4.26 -4.69
CA TYR A 3 -22.37 -4.19 -3.39
C TYR A 3 -21.40 -3.01 -3.37
N CYS A 4 -21.15 -2.51 -2.17
CA CYS A 4 -20.16 -1.48 -1.88
C CYS A 4 -19.34 -1.97 -0.69
N LYS A 5 -18.02 -1.89 -0.79
CA LYS A 5 -17.08 -2.25 0.28
C LYS A 5 -16.11 -1.09 0.46
N VAL A 6 -15.93 -0.65 1.69
CA VAL A 6 -14.93 0.36 2.05
C VAL A 6 -14.00 -0.26 3.08
N ASN A 7 -12.69 -0.19 2.85
CA ASN A 7 -11.68 -0.68 3.77
C ASN A 7 -10.70 0.44 4.08
N ILE A 8 -10.24 0.48 5.34
CA ILE A 8 -9.10 1.28 5.75
C ILE A 8 -7.89 0.35 5.72
N VAL A 9 -6.86 0.73 4.98
CA VAL A 9 -5.62 -0.05 4.84
C VAL A 9 -4.51 0.71 5.53
N TYR A 10 -3.78 0.03 6.41
CA TYR A 10 -2.56 0.52 7.03
C TYR A 10 -1.40 -0.36 6.57
N ALA A 11 -0.28 0.26 6.19
CA ALA A 11 0.94 -0.44 5.83
C ALA A 11 2.12 0.22 6.54
N ALA A 12 2.97 -0.59 7.14
CA ALA A 12 4.24 -0.17 7.70
C ALA A 12 5.29 -1.22 7.36
N ASN A 13 6.34 -0.80 6.65
CA ASN A 13 7.51 -1.60 6.36
C ASN A 13 8.72 -0.93 7.01
N PHE A 14 9.52 -1.77 7.67
CA PHE A 14 10.82 -1.43 8.21
C PHE A 14 11.83 -2.18 7.36
N ASP A 15 12.70 -1.45 6.69
CA ASP A 15 13.80 -2.03 5.93
C ASP A 15 15.12 -1.53 6.52
N THR A 16 15.96 -2.48 6.94
CA THR A 16 17.29 -2.22 7.50
C THR A 16 18.29 -2.62 6.43
N TYR A 17 18.86 -1.64 5.73
CA TYR A 17 19.99 -1.88 4.83
C TYR A 17 21.26 -1.91 5.69
N GLY A 18 21.83 -3.10 5.87
CA GLY A 18 23.17 -3.28 6.41
C GLY A 18 24.05 -3.87 5.31
N ASP A 19 25.03 -3.10 4.84
CA ASP A 19 26.10 -3.62 3.99
C ASP A 19 27.26 -4.04 4.90
N ASP A 20 27.85 -5.21 4.64
CA ASP A 20 28.85 -5.88 5.48
C ASP A 20 30.24 -5.18 5.49
N GLU A 21 30.36 -3.98 4.92
CA GLU A 21 31.61 -3.23 4.84
C GLU A 21 31.43 -1.74 5.18
N GLY A 22 31.32 -1.42 6.47
CA GLY A 22 31.72 -0.11 7.02
C GLY A 22 30.90 1.14 6.62
N GLU A 23 29.89 1.02 5.76
CA GLU A 23 29.01 2.13 5.37
C GLU A 23 27.68 2.13 6.16
N GLN A 24 27.23 3.35 6.43
CA GLN A 24 26.16 3.73 7.35
C GLN A 24 24.88 2.88 7.17
N ALA A 25 24.46 2.20 8.25
CA ALA A 25 23.16 1.55 8.31
C ALA A 25 22.04 2.59 8.17
N GLY A 26 21.36 2.59 7.02
CA GLY A 26 20.21 3.43 6.74
C GLY A 26 18.92 2.70 7.08
N GLU A 27 18.17 3.19 8.07
CA GLU A 27 16.82 2.70 8.34
C GLU A 27 15.84 3.44 7.42
N THR A 28 15.21 2.71 6.50
CA THR A 28 14.13 3.26 5.68
C THR A 28 12.80 2.86 6.29
N TYR A 29 12.07 3.83 6.82
CA TYR A 29 10.72 3.62 7.35
C TYR A 29 9.68 4.06 6.33
N LEU A 30 8.93 3.11 5.78
CA LEU A 30 7.76 3.37 4.94
C LEU A 30 6.51 3.08 5.75
N SER A 31 5.76 4.11 6.11
CA SER A 31 4.47 3.94 6.79
C SER A 31 3.37 4.75 6.14
N GLY A 32 2.15 4.26 6.21
CA GLY A 32 1.03 5.04 5.73
C GLY A 32 -0.30 4.34 5.88
N TRP A 33 -1.33 5.11 5.58
CA TRP A 33 -2.71 4.66 5.66
C TRP A 33 -3.49 5.21 4.47
N GLY A 34 -4.53 4.49 4.10
CA GLY A 34 -5.36 4.82 2.96
C GLY A 34 -6.75 4.25 3.10
N TYR A 35 -7.61 4.69 2.19
CA TYR A 35 -8.89 4.06 1.97
C TYR A 35 -8.86 3.30 0.64
N ALA A 36 -9.49 2.15 0.66
CA ALA A 36 -9.82 1.35 -0.50
C ALA A 36 -11.34 1.28 -0.60
N GLN A 37 -11.90 1.75 -1.71
CA GLN A 37 -13.33 1.66 -1.99
C GLN A 37 -13.52 0.72 -3.19
N GLU A 38 -14.46 -0.19 -3.05
CA GLU A 38 -14.91 -1.08 -4.11
C GLU A 38 -16.42 -0.93 -4.29
N VAL A 39 -16.85 -0.67 -5.52
CA VAL A 39 -18.27 -0.67 -5.90
C VAL A 39 -18.44 -1.62 -7.07
N GLY A 40 -19.39 -2.53 -6.98
CA GLY A 40 -19.57 -3.51 -8.03
C GLY A 40 -20.92 -4.20 -8.04
N THR A 41 -21.07 -5.07 -9.01
CA THR A 41 -22.23 -5.95 -9.17
C THR A 41 -21.77 -7.39 -9.28
N LYS A 42 -22.47 -8.26 -8.55
CA LYS A 42 -22.38 -9.71 -8.69
C LYS A 42 -23.62 -10.22 -9.41
N ILE A 43 -23.41 -10.98 -10.49
CA ILE A 43 -24.46 -11.71 -11.20
C ILE A 43 -24.22 -13.20 -10.93
N GLN A 44 -25.14 -13.81 -10.19
CA GLN A 44 -25.07 -15.22 -9.86
C GLN A 44 -25.91 -16.01 -10.86
N PHE A 45 -25.31 -17.04 -11.44
CA PHE A 45 -25.96 -17.94 -12.39
C PHE A 45 -26.05 -19.34 -11.77
N GLY A 46 -27.24 -19.69 -11.32
CA GLY A 46 -27.48 -20.92 -10.59
C GLY A 46 -26.70 -20.98 -9.26
N LYS A 47 -26.39 -22.20 -8.80
CA LYS A 47 -25.63 -22.43 -7.56
C LYS A 47 -24.11 -22.56 -7.79
N LYS A 48 -23.68 -22.65 -9.05
CA LYS A 48 -22.32 -23.09 -9.40
C LYS A 48 -21.41 -21.99 -9.93
N TRP A 49 -21.92 -20.86 -10.40
CA TRP A 49 -21.04 -19.81 -10.91
C TRP A 49 -21.59 -18.40 -10.70
N TYR A 50 -20.67 -17.44 -10.62
CA TYR A 50 -21.01 -16.03 -10.60
C TYR A 50 -19.98 -15.20 -11.35
N ILE A 51 -20.44 -14.10 -11.90
CA ILE A 51 -19.63 -13.04 -12.49
C ILE A 51 -19.64 -11.86 -11.53
N ARG A 52 -18.47 -11.25 -11.32
CA ARG A 52 -18.26 -10.04 -10.53
C ARG A 52 -17.69 -8.98 -11.44
N MET A 53 -18.31 -7.81 -11.46
CA MET A 53 -17.76 -6.62 -12.12
C MET A 53 -17.70 -5.50 -11.10
N GLY A 54 -16.65 -4.70 -11.11
CA GLY A 54 -16.52 -3.63 -10.13
C GLY A 54 -15.40 -2.65 -10.42
N TYR A 55 -15.57 -1.47 -9.85
CA TYR A 55 -14.59 -0.40 -9.79
C TYR A 55 -13.94 -0.40 -8.41
N ASN A 56 -12.61 -0.35 -8.38
CA ASN A 56 -11.81 -0.22 -7.19
C ASN A 56 -11.04 1.10 -7.23
N PHE A 57 -11.14 1.87 -6.16
CA PHE A 57 -10.34 3.07 -5.93
C PHE A 57 -9.49 2.86 -4.69
N PHE A 58 -8.20 3.11 -4.81
CA PHE A 58 -7.24 2.97 -3.72
C PHE A 58 -6.40 4.25 -3.63
N SER A 59 -6.41 4.89 -2.47
CA SER A 59 -5.63 6.11 -2.25
C SER A 59 -4.93 6.09 -0.88
N PRO A 60 -3.81 5.36 -0.77
CA PRO A 60 -2.90 5.46 0.36
C PRO A 60 -2.10 6.76 0.37
N ARG A 61 -1.94 7.30 1.58
CA ARG A 61 -0.95 8.30 1.91
C ARG A 61 0.23 7.60 2.57
N LEU A 62 1.36 7.57 1.89
CA LEU A 62 2.60 6.96 2.37
C LEU A 62 3.59 8.05 2.79
N LYS A 63 4.33 7.79 3.86
CA LYS A 63 5.40 8.61 4.40
C LYS A 63 6.67 7.78 4.41
N VAL A 64 7.71 8.32 3.79
CA VAL A 64 9.07 7.78 3.89
C VAL A 64 9.87 8.66 4.83
N ARG A 65 10.46 8.05 5.84
CA ARG A 65 11.46 8.67 6.68
C ARG A 65 12.77 7.91 6.47
N ASN A 66 13.76 8.60 5.92
CA ASN A 66 15.13 8.11 5.89
C ASN A 66 15.78 8.49 7.21
N HIS A 67 16.04 7.52 8.08
CA HIS A 67 16.94 7.72 9.21
C HIS A 67 18.32 7.21 8.79
N GLU A 68 19.13 8.10 8.22
CA GLU A 68 20.56 7.89 8.26
C GLU A 68 21.03 8.35 9.64
N PHE A 69 21.55 7.41 10.44
CA PHE A 69 22.32 7.75 11.62
C PHE A 69 23.67 8.29 11.15
N GLN A 70 23.73 9.58 10.79
CA GLN A 70 25.00 10.27 10.70
C GLN A 70 25.53 10.47 12.12
N VAL A 71 26.54 9.69 12.48
CA VAL A 71 27.44 10.02 13.59
C VAL A 71 28.23 11.24 13.14
N ASP A 72 27.77 12.42 13.55
CA ASP A 72 28.37 13.69 13.22
C ASP A 72 29.62 13.91 14.10
N LEU A 73 30.78 14.06 13.47
CA LEU A 73 31.97 14.69 14.05
C LEU A 73 32.32 15.93 13.21
N GLY A 74 31.39 16.87 13.08
CA GLY A 74 31.76 18.29 12.88
C GLY A 74 30.91 19.15 11.96
N ALA A 75 29.80 18.69 11.38
CA ALA A 75 29.08 19.46 10.37
C ALA A 75 27.55 19.34 10.50
N GLY A 76 27.00 20.05 11.49
CA GLY A 76 25.65 20.61 11.48
C GLY A 76 24.54 19.72 10.93
N LEU A 77 24.07 18.77 11.75
CA LEU A 77 22.73 18.15 11.74
C LEU A 77 21.81 18.58 10.56
N GLU A 78 21.94 17.93 9.41
CA GLU A 78 20.91 18.01 8.36
C GLU A 78 19.71 17.12 8.79
N GLU A 79 18.62 17.75 9.27
CA GLU A 79 17.35 17.07 9.47
C GLU A 79 16.84 16.50 8.15
N LYS A 80 16.97 15.17 7.95
CA LYS A 80 16.44 14.51 6.76
C LYS A 80 14.92 14.67 6.67
N ARG A 81 14.51 15.38 5.61
CA ARG A 81 13.13 15.73 5.27
C ARG A 81 12.28 14.47 5.04
N ALA A 82 11.26 14.27 5.87
CA ALA A 82 10.25 13.24 5.62
C ALA A 82 9.50 13.54 4.30
N LYS A 83 9.58 12.64 3.32
CA LYS A 83 8.88 12.80 2.04
C LYS A 83 7.55 12.05 2.11
N THR A 84 6.46 12.81 2.04
CA THR A 84 5.11 12.24 1.90
C THR A 84 4.81 12.08 0.42
N PHE A 85 4.29 10.93 0.02
CA PHE A 85 3.78 10.71 -1.33
C PHE A 85 2.43 10.01 -1.30
N THR A 86 1.61 10.32 -2.29
CA THR A 86 0.27 9.74 -2.45
C THR A 86 0.26 8.88 -3.71
N LEU A 87 -0.09 7.61 -3.57
CA LEU A 87 -0.26 6.70 -4.71
C LEU A 87 -1.74 6.44 -4.87
N SER A 88 -2.43 7.17 -5.75
CA SER A 88 -3.83 6.90 -6.06
C SER A 88 -3.92 5.98 -7.26
N SER A 89 -4.60 4.84 -7.13
CA SER A 89 -4.91 3.94 -8.23
C SER A 89 -6.41 3.73 -8.36
N ALA A 90 -6.86 3.64 -9.61
CA ALA A 90 -8.21 3.27 -9.97
C ALA A 90 -8.13 2.07 -10.90
N SER A 91 -8.89 1.02 -10.61
CA SER A 91 -8.94 -0.18 -11.44
C SER A 91 -10.37 -0.61 -11.69
N ILE A 92 -10.61 -1.11 -12.91
CA ILE A 92 -11.85 -1.74 -13.32
C ILE A 92 -11.56 -3.25 -13.39
N SER A 93 -12.41 -4.04 -12.74
CA SER A 93 -12.22 -5.48 -12.63
C SER A 93 -13.45 -6.23 -13.12
N VAL A 94 -13.19 -7.33 -13.85
CA VAL A 94 -14.18 -8.33 -14.23
C VAL A 94 -13.60 -9.67 -13.81
N GLY A 95 -14.32 -10.39 -12.97
CA GLY A 95 -13.93 -11.70 -12.44
C GLY A 95 -15.04 -12.73 -12.66
N PHE A 96 -14.63 -13.97 -12.92
CA PHE A 96 -15.52 -15.12 -12.99
C PHE A 96 -15.14 -16.09 -11.87
N TYR A 97 -16.14 -16.74 -11.28
CA TYR A 97 -15.93 -17.78 -10.28
C TYR A 97 -16.77 -19.00 -10.63
N LEU A 98 -16.11 -20.16 -10.67
CA LEU A 98 -16.70 -21.47 -10.91
C LEU A 98 -16.51 -22.33 -9.66
N ASN A 99 -17.63 -22.82 -9.12
CA ASN A 99 -17.65 -23.78 -8.03
C ASN A 99 -17.88 -25.18 -8.60
N PHE A 100 -16.91 -26.08 -8.40
CA PHE A 100 -16.93 -27.45 -8.91
C PHE A 100 -17.52 -28.48 -7.93
N LEU A 101 -18.07 -28.06 -6.79
CA LEU A 101 -18.83 -28.96 -5.91
C LEU A 101 -20.20 -29.38 -6.48
#